data_AF-A0A146JY58-F1
#
_entry.id   AF-A0A146JY58-F1
#
_cell.length_a   1.000
_cell.length_b   1.000
_cell.length_c   1.000
_cell.angle_alpha   90.00
_cell.angle_beta   90.00
_cell.angle_gamma   90.00
#
_symmetry.space_group_name_H-M   'P 1'
#
loop_
_entity.id
_entity.type
_entity.pdbx_description
1 polymer ?
#
loop_
_entity_poly.entity_id
_entity_poly.type
_entity_poly.pdbx_seq_one_letter_code
_entity_poly.pdbx_strand_id
1 'polypeptide(L)'
;DQLHGDEYFEYSQIENQQQKSKPLRCLICMCLAFIQIISFFGMLLETSFTIFMYNARYIHIVPLLIYVFCFGFPFYQHQTKNYKIIKTSLILVGATALSIILFFSLLPSFIGPLYMMNKDQIQVYWYTKRKTNQNVDINGQVVCSIEYFGSLPNCSQFSNHHTVFVQNNITNIKIGSKNYSIQLSTDKFNVISDIHSTSLFTRSMPHLFSLLVGDFCFDTPSPMAYMMAFAPFQGQFVVPAVGNHDMRNATFVNQILQRNSNYAQQFKNFTVLTLDFISKPFAETESFLEQQLQQNKDRYQNVFIQSHFYGFNAGESKSNQQLAVLFQRKIDENSNIRAIFSGHEHVFSAFKYKNCYNFVIGTASYVFMRHPWWSGEIHGQQEVFGGQYHLDSYQKHGYLEVEIGAQKNVYRFISLELLESGREIVRYEQEL
;
A
#
# COMPACT_ATOMS: atom_id res chain seq x y z
N ASP A 1 5.39 -93.66 13.73
CA ASP A 1 4.06 -93.02 13.59
C ASP A 1 3.69 -92.19 14.79
N GLN A 2 4.27 -90.98 14.87
CA GLN A 2 3.81 -89.86 15.72
C GLN A 2 4.81 -88.72 15.50
N LEU A 3 4.48 -87.81 14.58
CA LEU A 3 5.06 -86.48 14.42
C LEU A 3 4.24 -85.79 13.32
N HIS A 4 3.22 -85.03 13.71
CA HIS A 4 2.65 -83.89 12.96
C HIS A 4 1.46 -83.34 13.74
N GLY A 5 1.69 -82.27 14.49
CA GLY A 5 0.63 -81.57 15.19
C GLY A 5 1.21 -80.41 15.95
N ASP A 6 1.61 -79.35 15.24
CA ASP A 6 1.88 -78.01 15.81
C ASP A 6 2.01 -76.90 14.73
N GLU A 7 1.30 -76.99 13.60
CA GLU A 7 1.32 -75.92 12.57
C GLU A 7 -0.02 -75.19 12.34
N TYR A 8 -1.10 -75.58 13.04
CA TYR A 8 -2.43 -74.99 12.78
C TYR A 8 -2.91 -73.93 13.78
N PHE A 9 -2.12 -73.58 14.80
CA PHE A 9 -2.54 -72.61 15.82
C PHE A 9 -2.04 -71.16 15.63
N GLU A 10 -1.08 -70.91 14.73
CA GLU A 10 -0.57 -69.54 14.51
C GLU A 10 -1.33 -68.73 13.45
N TYR A 11 -2.02 -69.37 12.49
CA TYR A 11 -2.74 -68.64 11.45
C TYR A 11 -4.05 -67.96 11.93
N SER A 12 -4.70 -68.50 12.97
CA SER A 12 -5.99 -67.94 13.44
C SER A 12 -5.84 -66.70 14.32
N GLN A 13 -4.66 -66.44 14.89
CA GLN A 13 -4.43 -65.22 15.69
C GLN A 13 -4.09 -64.01 14.81
N ILE A 14 -3.48 -64.22 13.64
CA ILE A 14 -3.13 -63.13 12.70
C ILE A 14 -4.38 -62.57 11.99
N GLU A 15 -5.35 -63.42 11.62
CA GLU A 15 -6.62 -62.97 11.03
C GLU A 15 -7.46 -62.14 12.01
N ASN A 16 -7.44 -62.49 13.30
CA ASN A 16 -8.21 -61.80 14.32
C ASN A 16 -7.62 -60.42 14.68
N GLN A 17 -6.30 -60.24 14.59
CA GLN A 17 -5.66 -58.92 14.69
C GLN A 17 -5.89 -58.06 13.43
N GLN A 18 -5.92 -58.65 12.24
CA GLN A 18 -6.23 -57.90 11.02
C GLN A 18 -7.67 -57.37 11.02
N GLN A 19 -8.65 -58.12 11.55
CA GLN A 19 -10.04 -57.65 11.65
C GLN A 19 -10.22 -56.48 12.63
N LYS A 20 -9.51 -56.46 13.76
CA LYS A 20 -9.55 -55.33 14.71
C LYS A 20 -8.85 -54.08 14.19
N SER A 21 -7.89 -54.21 13.28
CA SER A 21 -7.17 -53.06 12.68
C SER A 21 -7.93 -52.36 11.54
N LYS A 22 -8.93 -53.02 10.92
CA LYS A 22 -9.74 -52.45 9.83
C LYS A 22 -10.47 -51.14 10.20
N PRO A 23 -11.19 -51.04 11.34
CA PRO A 23 -11.85 -49.78 11.71
C PRO A 23 -10.85 -48.66 11.99
N LEU A 24 -9.70 -48.97 12.59
CA LEU A 24 -8.64 -48.00 12.85
C LEU A 24 -8.00 -47.51 11.55
N ARG A 25 -7.72 -48.40 10.59
CA ARG A 25 -7.21 -48.04 9.26
C ARG A 25 -8.22 -47.20 8.47
N CYS A 26 -9.51 -47.55 8.51
CA CYS A 26 -10.57 -46.73 7.93
C CYS A 26 -10.63 -45.34 8.55
N LEU A 27 -10.54 -45.25 9.88
CA LEU A 27 -10.55 -43.96 10.59
C LEU A 27 -9.33 -43.12 10.23
N ILE A 28 -8.14 -43.71 10.16
CA ILE A 28 -6.90 -43.03 9.74
C ILE A 28 -7.03 -42.54 8.29
N CYS A 29 -7.51 -43.37 7.36
CA CYS A 29 -7.73 -42.97 5.98
C CYS A 29 -8.77 -41.84 5.86
N MET A 30 -9.84 -41.87 6.65
CA MET A 30 -10.83 -40.78 6.70
C MET A 30 -10.24 -39.49 7.27
N CYS A 31 -9.41 -39.57 8.32
CA CYS A 31 -8.74 -38.40 8.89
C CYS A 31 -7.72 -37.82 7.91
N LEU A 32 -6.94 -38.64 7.21
CA LEU A 32 -5.99 -38.19 6.20
C LEU A 32 -6.69 -37.57 5.00
N ALA A 33 -7.78 -38.17 4.53
CA ALA A 33 -8.61 -37.59 3.47
C ALA A 33 -9.22 -36.25 3.92
N PHE A 34 -9.68 -36.15 5.16
CA PHE A 34 -10.22 -34.91 5.73
C PHE A 34 -9.14 -33.82 5.86
N ILE A 35 -7.93 -34.16 6.31
CA ILE A 35 -6.78 -33.24 6.36
C ILE A 35 -6.38 -32.80 4.96
N GLN A 36 -6.35 -33.70 3.97
CA GLN A 36 -6.06 -33.34 2.58
C GLN A 36 -7.15 -32.43 1.99
N ILE A 37 -8.42 -32.69 2.28
CA ILE A 37 -9.54 -31.84 1.87
C ILE A 37 -9.41 -30.46 2.53
N ILE A 38 -9.17 -30.38 3.84
CA ILE A 38 -8.95 -29.11 4.54
C ILE A 38 -7.73 -28.38 3.99
N SER A 39 -6.63 -29.08 3.72
CA SER A 39 -5.40 -28.49 3.18
C SER A 39 -5.59 -28.01 1.75
N PHE A 40 -6.36 -28.75 0.94
CA PHE A 40 -6.75 -28.35 -0.40
C PHE A 40 -7.69 -27.14 -0.39
N PHE A 41 -8.66 -27.09 0.54
CA PHE A 41 -9.51 -25.92 0.74
C PHE A 41 -8.76 -24.74 1.34
N GLY A 42 -7.77 -24.98 2.19
CA GLY A 42 -6.87 -23.98 2.77
C GLY A 42 -5.98 -23.37 1.68
N MET A 43 -5.34 -24.20 0.85
CA MET A 43 -4.63 -23.75 -0.34
C MET A 43 -5.57 -23.07 -1.32
N LEU A 44 -6.77 -23.58 -1.58
CA LEU A 44 -7.74 -22.90 -2.44
C LEU A 44 -8.16 -21.57 -1.83
N LEU A 45 -8.30 -21.44 -0.52
CA LEU A 45 -8.62 -20.18 0.16
C LEU A 45 -7.45 -19.21 0.08
N GLU A 46 -6.21 -19.64 0.36
CA GLU A 46 -5.02 -18.80 0.22
C GLU A 46 -4.74 -18.42 -1.23
N THR A 47 -4.85 -19.37 -2.15
CA THR A 47 -4.64 -19.14 -3.58
C THR A 47 -5.79 -18.30 -4.12
N SER A 48 -7.05 -18.56 -3.75
CA SER A 48 -8.19 -17.73 -4.13
C SER A 48 -8.14 -16.37 -3.46
N PHE A 49 -7.61 -16.22 -2.24
CA PHE A 49 -7.43 -14.94 -1.58
C PHE A 49 -6.30 -14.15 -2.24
N THR A 50 -5.18 -14.80 -2.55
CA THR A 50 -4.06 -14.23 -3.31
C THR A 50 -4.51 -13.83 -4.72
N ILE A 51 -5.30 -14.68 -5.39
CA ILE A 51 -5.87 -14.46 -6.72
C ILE A 51 -7.00 -13.40 -6.70
N PHE A 52 -7.84 -13.37 -5.66
CA PHE A 52 -8.89 -12.38 -5.42
C PHE A 52 -8.29 -11.00 -5.14
N MET A 53 -7.14 -10.97 -4.46
CA MET A 53 -6.33 -9.77 -4.26
C MET A 53 -5.59 -9.35 -5.54
N TYR A 54 -5.29 -10.28 -6.45
CA TYR A 54 -4.52 -10.00 -7.69
C TYR A 54 -5.35 -9.66 -8.92
N ASN A 55 -6.62 -10.08 -9.04
CA ASN A 55 -7.36 -9.91 -10.30
C ASN A 55 -8.87 -9.71 -10.10
N ALA A 56 -9.34 -8.51 -10.42
CA ALA A 56 -10.75 -8.16 -10.59
C ALA A 56 -11.46 -8.87 -11.79
N ARG A 57 -10.92 -9.98 -12.31
CA ARG A 57 -11.44 -10.73 -13.48
C ARG A 57 -12.26 -11.97 -13.11
N TYR A 58 -12.77 -12.07 -11.88
CA TYR A 58 -13.43 -13.28 -11.37
C TYR A 58 -14.95 -13.36 -11.52
N ILE A 59 -15.40 -13.13 -12.76
CA ILE A 59 -16.67 -13.69 -13.25
C ILE A 59 -16.47 -15.17 -13.67
N HIS A 60 -15.24 -15.69 -13.78
CA HIS A 60 -14.97 -17.03 -14.37
C HIS A 60 -14.61 -18.20 -13.42
N ILE A 61 -14.11 -17.99 -12.19
CA ILE A 61 -13.85 -19.11 -11.22
C ILE A 61 -15.16 -19.69 -10.71
N VAL A 62 -16.17 -18.86 -10.46
CA VAL A 62 -17.46 -19.33 -9.95
C VAL A 62 -18.12 -20.26 -10.99
N PRO A 63 -18.18 -19.90 -12.29
CA PRO A 63 -18.56 -20.83 -13.34
C PRO A 63 -17.67 -22.06 -13.48
N LEU A 64 -16.34 -21.96 -13.28
CA LEU A 64 -15.44 -23.11 -13.38
C LEU A 64 -15.64 -24.09 -12.22
N LEU A 65 -15.82 -23.60 -10.99
CA LEU A 65 -16.20 -24.43 -9.84
C LEU A 65 -17.59 -25.03 -10.06
N ILE A 66 -18.57 -24.25 -10.52
CA ILE A 66 -19.88 -24.79 -10.91
C ILE A 66 -19.72 -25.83 -12.03
N TYR A 67 -18.82 -25.63 -13.00
CA TYR A 67 -18.60 -26.55 -14.12
C TYR A 67 -17.93 -27.85 -13.67
N VAL A 68 -16.89 -27.80 -12.85
CA VAL A 68 -16.23 -28.97 -12.28
C VAL A 68 -17.20 -29.76 -11.40
N PHE A 69 -18.05 -29.07 -10.62
CA PHE A 69 -19.06 -29.71 -9.77
C PHE A 69 -20.26 -30.28 -10.55
N CYS A 70 -20.75 -29.57 -11.57
CA CYS A 70 -21.92 -29.97 -12.36
C CYS A 70 -21.58 -30.96 -13.49
N PHE A 71 -20.39 -30.86 -14.09
CA PHE A 71 -20.01 -31.59 -15.30
C PHE A 71 -18.77 -32.48 -15.17
N GLY A 72 -17.83 -32.17 -14.25
CA GLY A 72 -16.66 -33.03 -13.99
C GLY A 72 -16.97 -34.26 -13.13
N PHE A 73 -17.87 -34.11 -12.15
CA PHE A 73 -18.27 -35.20 -11.26
C PHE A 73 -19.13 -36.31 -11.90
N PRO A 74 -20.00 -36.05 -12.91
CA PRO A 74 -20.72 -37.07 -13.68
C PRO A 74 -19.90 -38.23 -14.22
N PHE A 75 -18.62 -38.04 -14.51
CA PHE A 75 -17.77 -39.15 -14.98
C PHE A 75 -17.43 -40.16 -13.87
N TYR A 76 -17.49 -39.76 -12.60
CA TYR A 76 -17.29 -40.61 -11.42
C TYR A 76 -18.62 -41.18 -10.86
N GLN A 77 -19.77 -40.82 -11.46
CA GLN A 77 -21.12 -41.06 -10.90
C GLN A 77 -21.64 -42.48 -11.06
N HIS A 78 -21.00 -43.35 -11.83
CA HIS A 78 -21.63 -44.64 -12.18
C HIS A 78 -21.33 -45.82 -11.23
N GLN A 79 -20.51 -45.66 -10.18
CA GLN A 79 -20.01 -46.83 -9.42
C GLN A 79 -20.28 -46.87 -7.89
N THR A 80 -20.96 -45.89 -7.26
CA THR A 80 -21.12 -45.91 -5.79
C THR A 80 -22.58 -45.79 -5.31
N LYS A 81 -22.98 -46.71 -4.40
CA LYS A 81 -24.31 -46.71 -3.72
C LYS A 81 -24.60 -45.42 -2.91
N ASN A 82 -23.56 -44.63 -2.61
CA ASN A 82 -23.65 -43.42 -1.79
C ASN A 82 -23.80 -42.12 -2.61
N TYR A 83 -24.08 -42.22 -3.91
CA TYR A 83 -24.19 -41.06 -4.81
C TYR A 83 -25.10 -39.94 -4.30
N LYS A 84 -26.28 -40.27 -3.75
CA LYS A 84 -27.20 -39.28 -3.19
C LYS A 84 -26.55 -38.47 -2.05
N ILE A 85 -25.82 -39.15 -1.16
CA ILE A 85 -25.16 -38.52 -0.01
C ILE A 85 -24.03 -37.62 -0.47
N ILE A 86 -23.20 -38.07 -1.42
CA ILE A 86 -22.08 -37.29 -1.96
C ILE A 86 -22.60 -36.04 -2.70
N LYS A 87 -23.61 -36.20 -3.57
CA LYS A 87 -24.23 -35.08 -4.29
C LYS A 87 -24.80 -34.03 -3.34
N THR A 88 -25.57 -34.47 -2.33
CA THR A 88 -26.14 -33.56 -1.33
C THR A 88 -25.05 -32.84 -0.54
N SER A 89 -23.98 -33.55 -0.16
CA SER A 89 -22.85 -32.95 0.58
C SER A 89 -22.15 -31.88 -0.25
N LEU A 90 -21.90 -32.12 -1.54
CA LEU A 90 -21.26 -31.14 -2.43
C LEU A 90 -22.14 -29.90 -2.67
N ILE A 91 -23.45 -30.09 -2.85
CA ILE A 91 -24.40 -28.96 -2.94
C ILE A 91 -24.36 -28.13 -1.65
N LEU A 92 -24.34 -28.78 -0.48
CA LEU A 92 -24.29 -28.11 0.80
C LEU A 92 -22.98 -27.33 0.99
N VAL A 93 -21.84 -27.91 0.58
CA VAL A 93 -20.53 -27.22 0.58
C VAL A 93 -20.54 -26.00 -0.34
N GLY A 94 -21.05 -26.14 -1.57
CA GLY A 94 -21.15 -25.04 -2.52
C GLY A 94 -22.07 -23.91 -2.02
N ALA A 95 -23.23 -24.27 -1.45
CA ALA A 95 -24.14 -23.30 -0.84
C ALA A 95 -23.49 -22.59 0.36
N THR A 96 -22.80 -23.34 1.22
CA THR A 96 -22.10 -22.77 2.38
C THR A 96 -20.98 -21.83 1.95
N ALA A 97 -20.17 -22.22 0.96
CA ALA A 97 -19.11 -21.37 0.42
C ALA A 97 -19.68 -20.08 -0.19
N LEU A 98 -20.78 -20.17 -0.95
CA LEU A 98 -21.46 -19.00 -1.50
C LEU A 98 -22.04 -18.12 -0.39
N SER A 99 -22.68 -18.70 0.64
CA SER A 99 -23.18 -17.96 1.79
C SER A 99 -22.05 -17.25 2.54
N ILE A 100 -20.88 -17.89 2.71
CA ILE A 100 -19.70 -17.28 3.31
C ILE A 100 -19.18 -16.11 2.46
N ILE A 101 -19.04 -16.29 1.15
CA ILE A 101 -18.60 -15.24 0.23
C ILE A 101 -19.58 -14.06 0.25
N LEU A 102 -20.89 -14.35 0.19
CA LEU A 102 -21.93 -13.33 0.26
C LEU A 102 -21.87 -12.59 1.60
N PHE A 103 -21.78 -13.31 2.72
CA PHE A 103 -21.64 -12.73 4.05
C PHE A 103 -20.43 -11.78 4.15
N PHE A 104 -19.24 -12.23 3.73
CA PHE A 104 -18.04 -11.38 3.72
C PHE A 104 -18.13 -10.22 2.72
N SER A 105 -18.84 -10.38 1.60
CA SER A 105 -19.07 -9.30 0.64
C SER A 105 -20.08 -8.25 1.15
N LEU A 106 -20.94 -8.63 2.10
CA LEU A 106 -21.96 -7.79 2.73
C LEU A 106 -21.41 -7.02 3.95
N LEU A 107 -20.33 -7.49 4.57
CA LEU A 107 -19.69 -6.76 5.67
C LEU A 107 -19.21 -5.38 5.16
N PRO A 108 -19.46 -4.29 5.90
CA PRO A 108 -18.94 -2.98 5.56
C PRO A 108 -17.41 -3.04 5.54
N SER A 109 -16.83 -3.05 4.34
CA SER A 109 -15.39 -2.87 4.17
C SER A 109 -15.12 -1.40 3.95
N PHE A 110 -14.26 -0.85 4.80
CA PHE A 110 -13.74 0.50 4.66
C PHE A 110 -12.22 0.48 4.64
N ILE A 111 -11.65 1.48 3.99
CA ILE A 111 -10.21 1.72 3.92
C ILE A 111 -9.96 3.09 4.52
N GLY A 112 -9.14 3.14 5.56
CA GLY A 112 -8.84 4.33 6.35
C GLY A 112 -8.83 4.02 7.85
N PRO A 113 -8.73 5.05 8.70
CA PRO A 113 -8.59 6.46 8.31
C PRO A 113 -7.19 6.76 7.76
N LEU A 114 -7.10 7.78 6.92
CA LEU A 114 -5.86 8.49 6.63
C LEU A 114 -5.90 9.82 7.36
N TYR A 115 -4.79 10.19 7.99
CA TYR A 115 -4.65 11.48 8.65
C TYR A 115 -3.83 12.40 7.75
N MET A 116 -4.39 13.54 7.38
CA MET A 116 -3.68 14.57 6.63
C MET A 116 -3.74 15.86 7.43
N MET A 117 -2.59 16.44 7.75
CA MET A 117 -2.60 17.77 8.33
C MET A 117 -3.13 18.77 7.30
N ASN A 118 -4.04 19.66 7.69
CA ASN A 118 -4.62 20.70 6.84
C ASN A 118 -4.74 22.00 7.65
N LYS A 119 -3.77 22.90 7.48
CA LYS A 119 -3.60 24.10 8.31
C LYS A 119 -3.53 23.72 9.80
N ASP A 120 -4.43 24.24 10.62
CA ASP A 120 -4.48 24.02 12.08
C ASP A 120 -5.39 22.83 12.47
N GLN A 121 -5.79 22.02 11.49
CA GLN A 121 -6.68 20.87 11.68
C GLN A 121 -6.06 19.59 11.13
N ILE A 122 -6.53 18.45 11.64
CA ILE A 122 -6.32 17.14 11.03
C ILE A 122 -7.53 16.87 10.16
N GLN A 123 -7.30 16.59 8.89
CA GLN A 123 -8.27 15.99 8.01
C GLN A 123 -8.20 14.47 8.18
N VAL A 124 -9.32 13.87 8.56
CA VAL A 124 -9.47 12.42 8.67
C VAL A 124 -10.29 11.97 7.47
N TYR A 125 -9.68 11.21 6.58
CA TYR A 125 -10.32 10.70 5.38
C TYR A 125 -10.50 9.18 5.46
N TRP A 126 -11.66 8.67 5.08
CA TRP A 126 -11.85 7.24 4.84
C TRP A 126 -12.81 7.00 3.67
N TYR A 127 -12.74 5.80 3.13
CA TYR A 127 -13.60 5.37 2.04
C TYR A 127 -14.35 4.10 2.41
N THR A 128 -15.62 4.03 2.03
CA THR A 128 -16.43 2.82 2.13
C THR A 128 -16.77 2.29 0.75
N LYS A 129 -16.66 0.97 0.57
CA LYS A 129 -16.97 0.32 -0.72
C LYS A 129 -18.43 0.47 -1.15
N ARG A 130 -19.33 0.62 -0.18
CA ARG A 130 -20.75 0.88 -0.37
C ARG A 130 -21.09 2.21 0.28
N LYS A 131 -22.14 2.87 -0.21
CA LYS A 131 -22.55 4.13 0.41
C LYS A 131 -23.05 3.85 1.82
N THR A 132 -22.50 4.53 2.81
CA THR A 132 -22.88 4.36 4.22
C THR A 132 -23.14 5.71 4.88
N ASN A 133 -23.76 5.67 6.06
CA ASN A 133 -23.93 6.86 6.90
C ASN A 133 -22.58 7.44 7.27
N GLN A 134 -22.54 8.75 7.36
CA GLN A 134 -21.33 9.56 7.47
C GLN A 134 -20.80 9.69 8.91
N ASN A 135 -21.10 8.75 9.81
CA ASN A 135 -20.85 8.94 11.24
C ASN A 135 -19.48 8.38 11.65
N VAL A 136 -18.74 9.17 12.43
CA VAL A 136 -17.49 8.77 13.08
C VAL A 136 -17.52 9.20 14.54
N ASP A 137 -16.96 8.38 15.43
CA ASP A 137 -16.81 8.73 16.84
C ASP A 137 -15.39 9.26 17.07
N ILE A 138 -15.30 10.48 17.58
CA ILE A 138 -14.05 11.19 17.87
C ILE A 138 -14.04 11.47 19.38
N ASN A 139 -13.10 10.86 20.11
CA ASN A 139 -13.01 10.98 21.57
C ASN A 139 -14.35 10.75 22.31
N GLY A 140 -15.21 9.85 21.83
CA GLY A 140 -16.52 9.56 22.43
C GLY A 140 -17.67 10.43 21.90
N GLN A 141 -17.42 11.34 20.98
CA GLN A 141 -18.43 12.21 20.36
C GLN A 141 -18.69 11.81 18.91
N VAL A 142 -19.96 11.57 18.58
CA VAL A 142 -20.36 11.25 17.20
C VAL A 142 -20.41 12.52 16.36
N VAL A 143 -19.66 12.53 15.26
CA VAL A 143 -19.56 13.62 14.29
C VAL A 143 -19.94 13.12 12.90
N CYS A 144 -20.61 13.96 12.11
CA CYS A 144 -20.93 13.66 10.71
C CYS A 144 -19.75 14.07 9.82
N SER A 145 -19.40 13.23 8.84
CA SER A 145 -18.48 13.55 7.77
C SER A 145 -19.10 14.52 6.77
N ILE A 146 -18.24 15.05 5.91
CA ILE A 146 -18.57 15.81 4.72
C ILE A 146 -17.97 15.11 3.50
N GLU A 147 -18.57 15.33 2.33
CA GLU A 147 -18.06 14.78 1.07
C GLU A 147 -17.02 15.73 0.43
N TYR A 148 -17.23 17.05 0.56
CA TYR A 148 -16.36 18.09 0.00
C TYR A 148 -16.08 19.19 1.02
N PHE A 149 -14.91 19.83 0.92
CA PHE A 149 -14.57 21.00 1.72
C PHE A 149 -15.63 22.10 1.55
N GLY A 150 -16.11 22.65 2.67
CA GLY A 150 -17.14 23.70 2.68
C GLY A 150 -18.59 23.22 2.58
N SER A 151 -18.83 21.92 2.38
CA SER A 151 -20.19 21.37 2.48
C SER A 151 -20.64 21.24 3.94
N LEU A 152 -21.96 21.37 4.18
CA LEU A 152 -22.52 21.21 5.52
C LEU A 152 -22.52 19.73 5.92
N PRO A 153 -22.11 19.38 7.16
CA PRO A 153 -22.19 18.01 7.66
C PRO A 153 -23.63 17.47 7.64
N ASN A 154 -23.83 16.29 7.08
CA ASN A 154 -25.14 15.65 6.99
C ASN A 154 -25.05 14.14 7.28
N CYS A 155 -25.39 13.76 8.52
CA CYS A 155 -25.40 12.36 8.97
C CYS A 155 -26.40 11.46 8.21
N SER A 156 -27.39 12.04 7.52
CA SER A 156 -28.41 11.30 6.75
C SER A 156 -27.99 11.05 5.29
N GLN A 157 -26.89 11.64 4.83
CA GLN A 157 -26.40 11.47 3.47
C GLN A 157 -25.53 10.21 3.37
N PHE A 158 -25.82 9.37 2.38
CA PHE A 158 -25.03 8.18 2.08
C PHE A 158 -23.92 8.51 1.09
N SER A 159 -22.66 8.27 1.46
CA SER A 159 -21.49 8.51 0.61
C SER A 159 -20.53 7.33 0.68
N ASN A 160 -19.65 7.24 -0.32
CA ASN A 160 -18.46 6.38 -0.27
C ASN A 160 -17.23 7.14 0.26
N HIS A 161 -17.26 8.47 0.21
CA HIS A 161 -16.18 9.37 0.60
C HIS A 161 -16.58 10.09 1.88
N HIS A 162 -15.67 10.07 2.83
CA HIS A 162 -15.92 10.61 4.15
C HIS A 162 -14.71 11.38 4.62
N THR A 163 -14.94 12.65 4.92
CA THR A 163 -13.93 13.52 5.52
C THR A 163 -14.49 14.16 6.77
N VAL A 164 -13.70 14.23 7.84
CA VAL A 164 -13.94 15.16 8.95
C VAL A 164 -12.71 16.02 9.19
N PHE A 165 -12.94 17.28 9.54
CA PHE A 165 -11.89 18.21 9.95
C PHE A 165 -11.97 18.37 11.45
N VAL A 166 -10.86 18.08 12.11
CA VAL A 166 -10.84 17.86 13.54
C VAL A 166 -9.62 18.55 14.13
N GLN A 167 -9.67 18.95 15.40
CA GLN A 167 -8.57 19.69 16.04
C GLN A 167 -7.32 18.81 16.27
N ASN A 168 -6.15 19.42 16.46
CA ASN A 168 -4.89 18.67 16.64
C ASN A 168 -4.77 17.93 18.00
N ASN A 169 -5.72 18.12 18.94
CA ASN A 169 -5.70 17.56 20.29
C ASN A 169 -6.37 16.18 20.42
N ILE A 170 -6.72 15.55 19.31
CA ILE A 170 -7.49 14.31 19.30
C ILE A 170 -6.55 13.13 19.43
N THR A 171 -7.00 12.15 20.20
CA THR A 171 -6.18 10.98 20.53
C THR A 171 -6.82 9.69 20.02
N ASN A 172 -8.14 9.64 19.84
CA ASN A 172 -8.84 8.43 19.41
C ASN A 172 -9.95 8.72 18.39
N ILE A 173 -10.02 7.89 17.36
CA ILE A 173 -11.06 7.88 16.34
C ILE A 173 -11.60 6.47 16.19
N LYS A 174 -12.93 6.35 16.18
CA LYS A 174 -13.64 5.09 15.97
C LYS A 174 -14.50 5.15 14.73
N ILE A 175 -14.19 4.28 13.76
CA ILE A 175 -14.93 4.12 12.50
C ILE A 175 -15.52 2.71 12.49
N GLY A 176 -16.86 2.63 12.52
CA GLY A 176 -17.57 1.37 12.71
C GLY A 176 -17.18 0.71 14.04
N SER A 177 -16.63 -0.51 13.97
CA SER A 177 -16.16 -1.26 15.14
C SER A 177 -14.67 -1.08 15.46
N LYS A 178 -13.90 -0.40 14.61
CA LYS A 178 -12.44 -0.25 14.79
C LYS A 178 -12.11 1.07 15.49
N ASN A 179 -11.18 0.99 16.45
CA ASN A 179 -10.59 2.14 17.12
C ASN A 179 -9.19 2.40 16.57
N TYR A 180 -8.83 3.67 16.44
CA TYR A 180 -7.54 4.13 15.94
C TYR A 180 -6.99 5.19 16.87
N SER A 181 -5.79 4.96 17.41
CA SER A 181 -5.06 5.99 18.16
C SER A 181 -4.30 6.89 17.19
N ILE A 182 -4.38 8.19 17.39
CA ILE A 182 -3.63 9.17 16.61
C ILE A 182 -2.29 9.42 17.32
N GLN A 183 -1.19 9.11 16.64
CA GLN A 183 0.15 9.46 17.10
C GLN A 183 0.98 9.99 15.93
N LEU A 184 1.41 11.25 16.02
CA LEU A 184 2.33 11.85 15.07
C LEU A 184 3.73 11.89 15.69
N SER A 185 4.63 11.03 15.21
CA SER A 185 6.07 11.20 15.42
C SER A 185 6.59 12.19 14.38
N THR A 186 7.40 13.18 14.76
CA THR A 186 7.95 14.17 13.82
C THR A 186 9.44 14.00 13.57
N ASP A 187 10.09 13.06 14.25
CA ASP A 187 11.56 12.93 14.20
C ASP A 187 11.99 11.94 13.11
N LYS A 188 11.05 11.15 12.57
CA LYS A 188 11.31 10.19 11.50
C LYS A 188 10.11 10.01 10.58
N PHE A 189 10.35 9.87 9.27
CA PHE A 189 9.32 9.61 8.26
C PHE A 189 9.77 8.78 7.09
N ASN A 190 8.78 8.26 6.37
CA ASN A 190 8.98 7.59 5.10
C ASN A 190 8.69 8.56 3.95
N VAL A 191 9.37 8.38 2.83
CA VAL A 191 9.08 9.02 1.56
C VAL A 191 8.94 7.93 0.51
N ILE A 192 7.84 7.96 -0.23
CA ILE A 192 7.50 6.94 -1.21
C ILE A 192 6.74 7.56 -2.37
N SER A 193 6.96 7.05 -3.58
CA SER A 193 6.31 7.52 -4.80
C SER A 193 5.98 6.36 -5.73
N ASP A 194 5.07 6.59 -6.69
CA ASP A 194 4.82 5.68 -7.81
C ASP A 194 4.34 4.29 -7.34
N ILE A 195 3.40 4.27 -6.38
CA ILE A 195 2.82 3.04 -5.82
C ILE A 195 1.91 2.33 -6.83
N HIS A 196 1.24 3.11 -7.71
CA HIS A 196 0.40 2.59 -8.80
C HIS A 196 -0.60 1.50 -8.37
N SER A 197 -1.24 1.69 -7.21
CA SER A 197 -2.20 0.75 -6.63
C SER A 197 -1.63 -0.62 -6.24
N THR A 198 -0.30 -0.81 -6.28
CA THR A 198 0.38 -2.04 -5.85
C THR A 198 0.80 -1.95 -4.38
N SER A 199 -0.05 -2.43 -3.47
CA SER A 199 0.13 -2.26 -2.02
C SER A 199 0.70 -3.47 -1.28
N LEU A 200 1.07 -4.54 -1.97
CA LEU A 200 1.48 -5.79 -1.30
C LEU A 200 2.80 -5.62 -0.52
N PHE A 201 3.77 -4.91 -1.09
CA PHE A 201 5.11 -4.78 -0.49
C PHE A 201 5.20 -3.66 0.55
N THR A 202 4.38 -2.62 0.40
CA THR A 202 4.33 -1.47 1.32
C THR A 202 3.74 -1.79 2.69
N ARG A 203 3.10 -2.97 2.87
CA ARG A 203 2.67 -3.46 4.19
C ARG A 203 3.81 -3.72 5.16
N SER A 204 5.03 -3.90 4.65
CA SER A 204 6.23 -4.10 5.48
C SER A 204 6.85 -2.79 5.98
N MET A 205 6.35 -1.64 5.52
CA MET A 205 6.85 -0.34 5.94
C MET A 205 6.53 -0.08 7.43
N PRO A 206 7.44 0.58 8.17
CA PRO A 206 7.17 0.95 9.54
C PRO A 206 6.01 1.95 9.59
N HIS A 207 5.22 1.86 10.67
CA HIS A 207 4.10 2.76 10.94
C HIS A 207 4.59 4.16 11.38
N LEU A 208 5.14 4.91 10.43
CA LEU A 208 5.55 6.30 10.58
C LEU A 208 4.63 7.22 9.77
N PHE A 209 4.76 8.54 9.94
CA PHE A 209 4.15 9.42 8.94
C PHE A 209 4.89 9.29 7.60
N SER A 210 4.18 9.49 6.50
CA SER A 210 4.70 9.27 5.15
C SER A 210 4.48 10.48 4.24
N LEU A 211 5.53 10.92 3.55
CA LEU A 211 5.40 11.80 2.39
C LEU A 211 5.13 10.90 1.17
N LEU A 212 4.08 11.23 0.42
CA LEU A 212 3.66 10.45 -0.73
C LEU A 212 3.86 11.31 -1.99
N VAL A 213 4.86 11.03 -2.81
CA VAL A 213 5.37 11.97 -3.84
C VAL A 213 4.67 11.80 -5.21
N GLY A 214 3.39 11.46 -5.18
CA GLY A 214 2.53 11.30 -6.37
C GLY A 214 2.52 9.87 -6.95
N ASP A 215 1.66 9.71 -7.96
CA ASP A 215 1.43 8.47 -8.72
C ASP A 215 0.95 7.30 -7.85
N PHE A 216 -0.09 7.58 -7.07
CA PHE A 216 -0.76 6.58 -6.25
C PHE A 216 -1.58 5.62 -7.10
N CYS A 217 -2.14 6.11 -8.20
CA CYS A 217 -2.86 5.31 -9.17
C CYS A 217 -2.08 5.09 -10.46
N PHE A 218 -2.45 4.04 -11.18
CA PHE A 218 -1.97 3.82 -12.55
C PHE A 218 -2.98 4.34 -13.58
N ASP A 219 -2.99 3.74 -14.79
CA ASP A 219 -3.70 4.22 -15.98
C ASP A 219 -5.21 4.49 -15.84
N THR A 220 -5.87 3.84 -14.88
CA THR A 220 -7.31 4.02 -14.62
C THR A 220 -7.54 4.52 -13.19
N PRO A 221 -7.30 5.82 -12.94
CA PRO A 221 -7.56 6.40 -11.63
C PRO A 221 -9.05 6.25 -11.29
N SER A 222 -9.31 5.39 -10.32
CA SER A 222 -10.63 5.14 -9.77
C SER A 222 -10.56 5.27 -8.25
N PRO A 223 -11.67 5.61 -7.59
CA PRO A 223 -11.70 5.63 -6.13
C PRO A 223 -11.12 4.37 -5.49
N MET A 224 -11.46 3.20 -6.04
CA MET A 224 -10.94 1.92 -5.55
C MET A 224 -9.42 1.81 -5.73
N ALA A 225 -8.87 2.23 -6.86
CA ALA A 225 -7.44 2.19 -7.15
C ALA A 225 -6.64 3.06 -6.16
N TYR A 226 -7.13 4.26 -5.84
CA TYR A 226 -6.51 5.12 -4.84
C TYR A 226 -6.59 4.49 -3.46
N MET A 227 -7.75 3.95 -3.09
CA MET A 227 -7.87 3.32 -1.78
C MET A 227 -6.96 2.09 -1.63
N MET A 228 -6.76 1.32 -2.69
CA MET A 228 -5.79 0.24 -2.68
C MET A 228 -4.37 0.74 -2.44
N ALA A 229 -3.99 1.88 -3.02
CA ALA A 229 -2.69 2.52 -2.80
C ALA A 229 -2.54 3.05 -1.36
N PHE A 230 -3.63 3.56 -0.77
CA PHE A 230 -3.63 4.10 0.59
C PHE A 230 -3.79 3.05 1.71
N ALA A 231 -4.25 1.84 1.37
CA ALA A 231 -4.51 0.79 2.35
C ALA A 231 -3.33 0.45 3.31
N PRO A 232 -2.05 0.51 2.90
CA PRO A 232 -0.90 0.35 3.79
C PRO A 232 -0.77 1.44 4.87
N PHE A 233 -1.29 2.65 4.60
CA PHE A 233 -1.13 3.83 5.47
C PHE A 233 -2.34 4.03 6.39
N GLN A 234 -3.19 3.03 6.57
CA GLN A 234 -4.34 3.12 7.48
C GLN A 234 -3.88 3.41 8.90
N GLY A 235 -4.47 4.44 9.51
CA GLY A 235 -4.11 4.93 10.83
C GLY A 235 -2.80 5.74 10.88
N GLN A 236 -2.24 6.12 9.73
CA GLN A 236 -1.01 6.91 9.64
C GLN A 236 -1.27 8.33 9.13
N PHE A 237 -0.35 9.23 9.46
CA PHE A 237 -0.29 10.54 8.83
C PHE A 237 0.37 10.47 7.46
N VAL A 238 -0.23 11.13 6.48
CA VAL A 238 0.29 11.21 5.12
C VAL A 238 0.32 12.65 4.63
N VAL A 239 1.32 12.98 3.81
CA VAL A 239 1.45 14.28 3.13
C VAL A 239 1.56 14.03 1.63
N PRO A 240 0.42 13.95 0.91
CA PRO A 240 0.41 13.60 -0.50
C PRO A 240 0.73 14.79 -1.42
N ALA A 241 1.65 14.59 -2.36
CA ALA A 241 1.77 15.34 -3.61
C ALA A 241 0.90 14.69 -4.70
N VAL A 242 0.75 15.35 -5.84
CA VAL A 242 0.03 14.82 -7.00
C VAL A 242 1.01 14.38 -8.08
N GLY A 243 0.77 13.21 -8.68
CA GLY A 243 1.51 12.71 -9.83
C GLY A 243 0.75 12.83 -11.15
N ASN A 244 1.42 12.54 -12.27
CA ASN A 244 0.82 12.70 -13.60
C ASN A 244 -0.25 11.65 -13.88
N HIS A 245 -0.14 10.46 -13.27
CA HIS A 245 -1.19 9.45 -13.33
C HIS A 245 -2.39 9.82 -12.46
N ASP A 246 -2.16 10.53 -11.34
CA ASP A 246 -3.23 10.93 -10.44
C ASP A 246 -4.17 11.94 -11.10
N MET A 247 -3.60 12.92 -11.80
CA MET A 247 -4.31 14.02 -12.43
C MET A 247 -5.17 13.62 -13.64
N ARG A 248 -5.05 12.38 -14.14
CA ARG A 248 -5.96 11.81 -15.15
C ARG A 248 -7.41 11.74 -14.64
N ASN A 249 -7.64 11.80 -13.32
CA ASN A 249 -8.95 12.05 -12.70
C ASN A 249 -8.82 13.06 -11.56
N ALA A 250 -8.65 14.33 -11.94
CA ALA A 250 -8.47 15.46 -11.03
C ALA A 250 -9.60 15.58 -9.98
N THR A 251 -10.84 15.24 -10.33
CA THR A 251 -12.00 15.34 -9.41
C THR A 251 -11.77 14.53 -8.14
N PHE A 252 -11.28 13.31 -8.28
CA PHE A 252 -11.06 12.43 -7.14
C PHE A 252 -9.88 12.87 -6.27
N VAL A 253 -8.78 13.30 -6.89
CA VAL A 253 -7.63 13.88 -6.16
C VAL A 253 -8.08 15.07 -5.32
N ASN A 254 -8.88 15.96 -5.89
CA ASN A 254 -9.41 17.12 -5.19
C ASN A 254 -10.35 16.73 -4.03
N GLN A 255 -11.13 15.65 -4.18
CA GLN A 255 -11.97 15.10 -3.10
C GLN A 255 -11.15 14.55 -1.93
N ILE A 256 -9.98 13.94 -2.19
CA ILE A 256 -9.08 13.47 -1.13
C ILE A 256 -8.33 14.64 -0.51
N LEU A 257 -7.70 15.49 -1.32
CA LEU A 257 -6.84 16.56 -0.80
C LEU A 257 -7.64 17.63 -0.06
N GLN A 258 -8.80 18.02 -0.58
CA GLN A 258 -9.66 19.06 0.00
C GLN A 258 -8.92 20.38 0.31
N ARG A 259 -7.90 20.70 -0.49
CA ARG A 259 -7.05 21.92 -0.40
C ARG A 259 -6.36 22.18 -1.74
N ASN A 260 -5.62 23.29 -1.83
CA ASN A 260 -4.72 23.55 -2.97
C ASN A 260 -3.62 22.48 -3.03
N SER A 261 -3.27 22.01 -4.24
CA SER A 261 -2.21 21.03 -4.47
C SER A 261 -0.80 21.60 -4.23
N ASN A 262 -0.64 22.92 -4.36
CA ASN A 262 0.49 23.67 -3.81
C ASN A 262 0.19 24.06 -2.36
N TYR A 263 0.93 23.48 -1.41
CA TYR A 263 0.72 23.77 0.01
C TYR A 263 1.97 23.54 0.87
N ALA A 264 2.03 24.21 2.02
CA ALA A 264 3.06 24.04 3.02
C ALA A 264 2.49 23.33 4.24
N GLN A 265 3.21 22.34 4.77
CA GLN A 265 2.88 21.67 6.01
C GLN A 265 3.97 21.88 7.03
N GLN A 266 3.61 22.52 8.14
CA GLN A 266 4.52 22.82 9.23
C GLN A 266 4.46 21.71 10.27
N PHE A 267 5.64 21.30 10.73
CA PHE A 267 5.85 20.38 11.84
C PHE A 267 6.76 21.06 12.87
N LYS A 268 6.95 20.41 14.03
CA LYS A 268 7.71 21.00 15.15
C LYS A 268 9.11 21.46 14.74
N ASN A 269 9.84 20.66 13.97
CA ASN A 269 11.27 20.87 13.67
C ASN A 269 11.57 21.11 12.18
N PHE A 270 10.57 21.06 11.31
CA PHE A 270 10.74 21.18 9.86
C PHE A 270 9.45 21.61 9.17
N THR A 271 9.57 22.02 7.91
CA THR A 271 8.43 22.28 7.02
C THR A 271 8.57 21.47 5.75
N VAL A 272 7.45 20.95 5.25
CA VAL A 272 7.36 20.31 3.92
C VAL A 272 6.62 21.24 2.98
N LEU A 273 7.24 21.58 1.86
CA LEU A 273 6.62 22.32 0.76
C LEU A 273 6.24 21.32 -0.33
N THR A 274 4.94 21.16 -0.58
CA THR A 274 4.42 20.32 -1.65
C THR A 274 4.16 21.18 -2.89
N LEU A 275 4.80 20.82 -3.99
CA LEU A 275 4.72 21.54 -5.26
C LEU A 275 4.05 20.68 -6.34
N ASP A 276 3.09 21.28 -7.03
CA ASP A 276 2.37 20.71 -8.16
C ASP A 276 2.79 21.44 -9.44
N PHE A 277 3.71 20.83 -10.19
CA PHE A 277 4.11 21.28 -11.53
C PHE A 277 3.33 20.57 -12.65
N ILE A 278 2.28 19.82 -12.32
CA ILE A 278 1.52 18.97 -13.24
C ILE A 278 0.24 19.67 -13.64
N SER A 279 -0.55 20.08 -12.65
CA SER A 279 -1.85 20.69 -12.86
C SER A 279 -1.83 22.23 -12.82
N LYS A 280 -0.72 22.81 -12.33
CA LYS A 280 -0.57 24.25 -12.16
C LYS A 280 0.46 24.84 -13.12
N PRO A 281 0.28 26.09 -13.57
CA PRO A 281 1.29 26.80 -14.33
C PRO A 281 2.61 26.88 -13.56
N PHE A 282 3.73 26.70 -14.27
CA PHE A 282 5.07 26.76 -13.67
C PHE A 282 5.29 28.03 -12.83
N ALA A 283 4.91 29.20 -13.38
CA ALA A 283 5.07 30.49 -12.70
C ALA A 283 4.21 30.62 -11.42
N GLU A 284 3.03 29.99 -11.37
CA GLU A 284 2.19 29.97 -10.16
C GLU A 284 2.88 29.15 -9.06
N THR A 285 3.37 27.97 -9.40
CA THR A 285 4.05 27.07 -8.46
C THR A 285 5.41 27.64 -8.00
N GLU A 286 6.14 28.28 -8.90
CA GLU A 286 7.37 29.02 -8.58
C GLU A 286 7.11 30.18 -7.61
N SER A 287 6.10 31.01 -7.89
CA SER A 287 5.71 32.13 -7.02
C SER A 287 5.29 31.64 -5.63
N PHE A 288 4.55 30.53 -5.55
CA PHE A 288 4.21 29.88 -4.29
C PHE A 288 5.47 29.44 -3.52
N LEU A 289 6.41 28.76 -4.19
CA LEU A 289 7.68 28.33 -3.58
C LEU A 289 8.47 29.53 -3.04
N GLU A 290 8.59 30.60 -3.82
CA GLU A 290 9.28 31.83 -3.42
C GLU A 290 8.63 32.47 -2.19
N GLN A 291 7.31 32.61 -2.21
CA GLN A 291 6.55 33.15 -1.10
C GLN A 291 6.78 32.31 0.17
N GLN A 292 6.71 30.99 0.07
CA GLN A 292 6.90 30.11 1.23
C GLN A 292 8.33 30.13 1.76
N LEU A 293 9.35 30.11 0.90
CA LEU A 293 10.74 30.20 1.35
C LEU A 293 11.00 31.55 2.05
N GLN A 294 10.49 32.65 1.50
CA GLN A 294 10.63 33.97 2.11
C GLN A 294 9.91 34.08 3.47
N GLN A 295 8.71 33.51 3.59
CA GLN A 295 7.95 33.50 4.86
C GLN A 295 8.60 32.62 5.95
N ASN A 296 9.39 31.63 5.56
CA ASN A 296 9.94 30.62 6.46
C ASN A 296 11.46 30.74 6.70
N LYS A 297 12.13 31.70 6.05
CA LYS A 297 13.59 31.86 6.01
C LYS A 297 14.26 31.76 7.40
N ASP A 298 13.68 32.42 8.40
CA ASP A 298 14.22 32.46 9.76
C ASP A 298 13.45 31.56 10.75
N ARG A 299 12.37 30.92 10.28
CA ARG A 299 11.45 30.16 11.16
C ARG A 299 11.86 28.70 11.30
N TYR A 300 12.46 28.11 10.27
CA TYR A 300 12.76 26.68 10.24
C TYR A 300 14.17 26.39 9.75
N GLN A 301 14.88 25.55 10.51
CA GLN A 301 16.21 25.05 10.15
C GLN A 301 16.17 23.98 9.06
N ASN A 302 15.03 23.30 8.90
CA ASN A 302 14.85 22.21 7.94
C ASN A 302 13.63 22.48 7.05
N VAL A 303 13.88 22.75 5.77
CA VAL A 303 12.85 22.80 4.73
C VAL A 303 13.06 21.60 3.81
N PHE A 304 12.02 20.79 3.68
CA PHE A 304 11.93 19.74 2.68
C PHE A 304 10.97 20.16 1.59
N ILE A 305 11.27 19.79 0.35
CA ILE A 305 10.39 20.01 -0.80
C ILE A 305 9.99 18.64 -1.33
N GLN A 306 8.73 18.46 -1.70
CA GLN A 306 8.31 17.33 -2.52
C GLN A 306 7.63 17.81 -3.80
N SER A 307 8.00 17.20 -4.92
CA SER A 307 7.47 17.46 -6.25
C SER A 307 7.56 16.18 -7.05
N HIS A 308 6.45 15.70 -7.61
CA HIS A 308 6.45 14.43 -8.35
C HIS A 308 7.46 14.42 -9.50
N PHE A 309 7.52 15.50 -10.30
CA PHE A 309 8.59 15.63 -11.29
C PHE A 309 9.93 15.97 -10.65
N TYR A 310 10.97 15.28 -11.12
CA TYR A 310 12.35 15.46 -10.72
C TYR A 310 13.02 16.61 -11.48
N GLY A 311 13.95 17.30 -10.81
CA GLY A 311 14.88 18.23 -11.46
C GLY A 311 16.08 17.50 -12.08
N PHE A 312 16.74 16.66 -11.27
CA PHE A 312 17.87 15.83 -11.69
C PHE A 312 17.41 14.41 -12.03
N ASN A 313 18.13 13.75 -12.93
CA ASN A 313 17.75 12.45 -13.50
C ASN A 313 18.99 11.54 -13.65
N ALA A 314 18.81 10.22 -13.59
CA ALA A 314 19.91 9.25 -13.67
C ALA A 314 20.28 8.77 -15.08
N GLY A 315 19.58 9.24 -16.11
CA GLY A 315 19.81 8.97 -17.53
C GLY A 315 18.67 8.25 -18.25
N GLU A 316 17.57 7.86 -17.60
CA GLU A 316 16.48 7.10 -18.25
C GLU A 316 15.59 8.01 -19.12
N SER A 317 15.50 9.29 -18.77
CA SER A 317 14.65 10.26 -19.46
C SER A 317 15.27 11.67 -19.46
N LYS A 318 14.74 12.56 -20.31
CA LYS A 318 15.27 13.94 -20.37
C LYS A 318 14.95 14.66 -19.07
N SER A 319 15.99 15.11 -18.35
CA SER A 319 15.87 15.98 -17.18
C SER A 319 14.96 17.17 -17.46
N ASN A 320 14.07 17.52 -16.53
CA ASN A 320 13.35 18.80 -16.58
C ASN A 320 14.32 19.93 -16.21
N GLN A 321 15.09 20.38 -17.19
CA GLN A 321 16.16 21.36 -16.99
C GLN A 321 15.64 22.65 -16.35
N GLN A 322 14.43 23.10 -16.70
CA GLN A 322 13.83 24.29 -16.11
C GLN A 322 13.62 24.12 -14.59
N LEU A 323 13.13 22.94 -14.17
CA LEU A 323 12.93 22.62 -12.76
C LEU A 323 14.26 22.48 -12.02
N ALA A 324 15.25 21.86 -12.66
CA ALA A 324 16.59 21.70 -12.11
C ALA A 324 17.28 23.05 -11.85
N VAL A 325 17.20 23.98 -12.81
CA VAL A 325 17.71 25.35 -12.67
C VAL A 325 16.96 26.11 -11.58
N LEU A 326 15.64 25.97 -11.50
CA LEU A 326 14.84 26.56 -10.43
C LEU A 326 15.33 26.08 -9.05
N PHE A 327 15.47 24.77 -8.85
CA PHE A 327 15.90 24.22 -7.57
C PHE A 327 17.32 24.62 -7.19
N GLN A 328 18.27 24.61 -8.13
CA GLN A 328 19.62 25.11 -7.86
C GLN A 328 19.62 26.56 -7.39
N ARG A 329 18.91 27.44 -8.11
CA ARG A 329 18.77 28.84 -7.72
C ARG A 329 18.16 28.98 -6.32
N LYS A 330 17.12 28.20 -6.00
CA LYS A 330 16.50 28.25 -4.67
C LYS A 330 17.39 27.71 -3.56
N ILE A 331 18.19 26.68 -3.82
CA ILE A 331 19.21 26.18 -2.89
C ILE A 331 20.31 27.24 -2.68
N ASP A 332 20.69 27.98 -3.73
CA ASP A 332 21.68 29.05 -3.63
C ASP A 332 21.19 30.23 -2.79
N GLU A 333 19.90 30.56 -2.91
CA GLU A 333 19.24 31.63 -2.16
C GLU A 333 18.85 31.24 -0.73
N ASN A 334 18.67 29.93 -0.46
CA ASN A 334 18.10 29.42 0.79
C ASN A 334 18.87 28.18 1.31
N SER A 335 19.74 28.42 2.29
CA SER A 335 20.60 27.40 2.91
C SER A 335 19.86 26.39 3.81
N ASN A 336 18.61 26.67 4.17
CA ASN A 336 17.76 25.81 4.99
C ASN A 336 16.99 24.74 4.18
N ILE A 337 17.08 24.74 2.85
CA ILE A 337 16.56 23.65 2.01
C ILE A 337 17.47 22.44 2.18
N ARG A 338 16.95 21.37 2.79
CA ARG A 338 17.74 20.19 3.17
C ARG A 338 17.61 19.05 2.19
N ALA A 339 16.39 18.77 1.74
CA ALA A 339 16.17 17.77 0.71
C ALA A 339 14.98 18.10 -0.19
N ILE A 340 15.09 17.65 -1.43
CA ILE A 340 14.03 17.67 -2.43
C ILE A 340 13.70 16.22 -2.78
N PHE A 341 12.44 15.84 -2.70
CA PHE A 341 11.95 14.50 -2.98
C PHE A 341 11.09 14.49 -4.25
N SER A 342 11.37 13.55 -5.15
CA SER A 342 10.65 13.38 -6.41
C SER A 342 10.35 11.92 -6.71
N GLY A 343 9.46 11.68 -7.67
CA GLY A 343 9.06 10.37 -8.18
C GLY A 343 9.26 10.29 -9.69
N HIS A 344 8.30 9.70 -10.40
CA HIS A 344 8.16 9.64 -11.86
C HIS A 344 9.19 8.76 -12.58
N GLU A 345 10.48 8.90 -12.27
CA GLU A 345 11.49 7.95 -12.72
C GLU A 345 11.45 6.73 -11.79
N HIS A 346 11.24 5.53 -12.34
CA HIS A 346 11.02 4.32 -11.56
C HIS A 346 12.31 3.69 -11.03
N VAL A 347 13.13 4.54 -10.40
CA VAL A 347 14.45 4.26 -9.86
C VAL A 347 14.61 5.02 -8.54
N PHE A 348 15.50 4.55 -7.68
CA PHE A 348 16.02 5.37 -6.60
C PHE A 348 17.27 6.07 -7.13
N SER A 349 17.37 7.39 -6.97
CA SER A 349 18.58 8.15 -7.31
C SER A 349 18.83 9.21 -6.26
N ALA A 350 20.08 9.37 -5.85
CA ALA A 350 20.51 10.42 -4.95
C ALA A 350 21.49 11.38 -5.66
N PHE A 351 21.28 12.67 -5.46
CA PHE A 351 22.17 13.73 -5.93
C PHE A 351 22.46 14.69 -4.78
N LYS A 352 23.61 15.35 -4.82
CA LYS A 352 23.98 16.36 -3.82
C LYS A 352 24.48 17.63 -4.47
N TYR A 353 23.74 18.72 -4.25
CA TYR A 353 24.14 20.06 -4.65
C TYR A 353 24.27 20.93 -3.40
N LYS A 354 25.48 21.40 -3.10
CA LYS A 354 25.82 22.09 -1.85
C LYS A 354 25.37 21.26 -0.63
N ASN A 355 24.68 21.88 0.33
CA ASN A 355 24.14 21.18 1.49
C ASN A 355 22.69 20.71 1.28
N CYS A 356 22.26 20.41 0.05
CA CYS A 356 20.92 19.89 -0.23
C CYS A 356 21.02 18.55 -0.98
N TYR A 357 20.29 17.55 -0.48
CA TYR A 357 20.07 16.29 -1.21
C TYR A 357 18.88 16.40 -2.16
N ASN A 358 18.98 15.77 -3.32
CA ASN A 358 17.85 15.60 -4.22
C ASN A 358 17.67 14.10 -4.42
N PHE A 359 16.47 13.60 -4.13
CA PHE A 359 16.16 12.17 -4.24
C PHE A 359 15.04 11.96 -5.26
N VAL A 360 15.25 11.00 -6.16
CA VAL A 360 14.20 10.44 -7.01
C VAL A 360 13.85 9.07 -6.42
N ILE A 361 12.56 8.80 -6.17
CA ILE A 361 12.07 7.71 -5.32
C ILE A 361 10.85 7.03 -5.97
N GLY A 362 10.88 6.78 -7.27
CA GLY A 362 9.78 6.12 -8.01
C GLY A 362 9.76 4.60 -7.89
N THR A 363 10.26 4.04 -6.79
CA THR A 363 10.60 2.61 -6.66
C THR A 363 9.50 1.73 -6.08
N ALA A 364 8.32 2.27 -5.77
CA ALA A 364 7.32 1.52 -5.02
C ALA A 364 6.57 0.47 -5.87
N SER A 365 6.48 0.65 -7.20
CA SER A 365 5.71 -0.24 -8.06
C SER A 365 6.51 -1.42 -8.63
N TYR A 366 6.06 -2.64 -8.33
CA TYR A 366 6.57 -3.91 -8.88
C TYR A 366 6.39 -4.08 -10.38
N VAL A 367 5.49 -3.32 -11.00
CA VAL A 367 5.16 -3.52 -12.41
C VAL A 367 6.32 -3.08 -13.33
N PHE A 368 7.08 -2.06 -12.91
CA PHE A 368 8.07 -1.40 -13.77
C PHE A 368 9.52 -1.88 -13.57
N MET A 369 9.76 -2.67 -12.54
CA MET A 369 11.12 -3.09 -12.15
C MET A 369 11.55 -4.45 -12.72
N ARG A 370 10.76 -5.02 -13.65
CA ARG A 370 10.94 -6.38 -14.18
C ARG A 370 11.97 -6.52 -15.30
N HIS A 371 12.69 -5.48 -15.69
CA HIS A 371 13.67 -5.57 -16.77
C HIS A 371 15.05 -6.01 -16.22
N PRO A 372 15.48 -7.28 -16.47
CA PRO A 372 16.64 -7.86 -15.77
C PRO A 372 17.97 -7.19 -16.11
N TRP A 373 18.08 -6.55 -17.28
CA TRP A 373 19.26 -5.82 -17.75
C TRP A 373 19.42 -4.42 -17.15
N TRP A 374 18.51 -4.00 -16.27
CA TRP A 374 18.59 -2.71 -15.56
C TRP A 374 18.90 -2.85 -14.06
N SER A 375 19.20 -4.06 -13.59
CA SER A 375 19.42 -4.39 -12.17
C SER A 375 20.81 -3.98 -11.61
N GLY A 376 21.47 -3.00 -12.22
CA GLY A 376 22.79 -2.51 -11.81
C GLY A 376 22.72 -1.17 -11.08
N GLU A 377 23.76 -0.87 -10.30
CA GLU A 377 24.07 0.50 -9.91
C GLU A 377 24.23 1.33 -11.19
N ILE A 378 23.38 2.34 -11.37
CA ILE A 378 23.49 3.26 -12.52
C ILE A 378 24.42 4.38 -12.07
N HIS A 379 25.70 4.31 -12.47
CA HIS A 379 26.58 5.46 -12.33
C HIS A 379 26.09 6.52 -13.33
N GLY A 380 25.68 7.69 -12.83
CA GLY A 380 24.98 8.70 -13.61
C GLY A 380 25.71 9.06 -14.90
N GLN A 381 24.96 9.21 -15.98
CA GLN A 381 25.53 9.71 -17.24
C GLN A 381 25.94 11.18 -17.03
N GLN A 382 27.23 11.49 -17.14
CA GLN A 382 27.72 12.87 -16.97
C GLN A 382 27.10 13.87 -17.97
N GLU A 383 26.53 13.37 -19.07
CA GLU A 383 25.96 14.17 -20.15
C GLU A 383 24.52 14.68 -19.87
N VAL A 384 23.86 14.23 -18.79
CA VAL A 384 22.54 14.76 -18.39
C VAL A 384 22.66 15.90 -17.37
N PHE A 385 21.72 16.85 -17.40
CA PHE A 385 21.74 18.00 -16.50
C PHE A 385 21.61 17.55 -15.04
N GLY A 386 22.63 17.84 -14.23
CA GLY A 386 22.70 17.41 -12.83
C GLY A 386 23.45 16.10 -12.61
N GLY A 387 23.90 15.42 -13.68
CA GLY A 387 24.71 14.21 -13.60
C GLY A 387 26.03 14.41 -12.84
N GLN A 388 26.59 15.63 -12.85
CA GLN A 388 27.77 15.96 -12.04
C GLN A 388 27.53 15.97 -10.53
N TYR A 389 26.27 15.97 -10.09
CA TYR A 389 25.89 15.92 -8.67
C TYR A 389 25.40 14.54 -8.25
N HIS A 390 25.34 13.59 -9.19
CA HIS A 390 24.89 12.22 -8.94
C HIS A 390 25.80 11.54 -7.93
N LEU A 391 25.18 10.83 -6.98
CA LEU A 391 25.88 9.99 -6.01
C LEU A 391 25.70 8.54 -6.42
N ASP A 392 24.47 8.03 -6.28
CA ASP A 392 24.14 6.63 -6.48
C ASP A 392 22.73 6.49 -7.07
N SER A 393 22.50 5.41 -7.83
CA SER A 393 21.17 5.02 -8.29
C SER A 393 20.95 3.52 -8.19
N TYR A 394 19.76 3.12 -7.73
CA TYR A 394 19.36 1.73 -7.58
C TYR A 394 18.00 1.49 -8.21
N GLN A 395 17.91 0.54 -9.12
CA GLN A 395 16.64 -0.03 -9.55
C GLN A 395 16.25 -1.17 -8.60
N LYS A 396 15.93 -0.81 -7.35
CA LYS A 396 15.39 -1.72 -6.31
C LYS A 396 14.04 -1.26 -5.79
N HIS A 397 13.19 -2.19 -5.38
CA HIS A 397 11.95 -1.82 -4.68
C HIS A 397 12.28 -1.26 -3.31
N GLY A 398 11.79 -0.06 -3.01
CA GLY A 398 12.09 0.54 -1.72
C GLY A 398 11.33 1.82 -1.43
N TYR A 399 11.60 2.35 -0.25
CA TYR A 399 11.21 3.67 0.21
C TYR A 399 12.41 4.36 0.85
N LEU A 400 12.37 5.68 0.96
CA LEU A 400 13.38 6.45 1.68
C LEU A 400 12.88 6.72 3.10
N GLU A 401 13.63 6.29 4.11
CA GLU A 401 13.44 6.71 5.49
C GLU A 401 14.27 7.96 5.76
N VAL A 402 13.69 8.94 6.44
CA VAL A 402 14.35 10.20 6.83
C VAL A 402 14.26 10.35 8.34
N GLU A 403 15.38 10.57 9.00
CA GLU A 403 15.51 10.85 10.43
C GLU A 403 16.05 12.27 10.60
N ILE A 404 15.31 13.10 11.34
CA ILE A 404 15.65 14.49 11.60
C ILE A 404 16.32 14.58 12.97
N GLY A 405 17.63 14.84 12.98
CA GLY A 405 18.41 15.03 14.21
C GLY A 405 18.64 16.51 14.51
N ALA A 406 19.13 16.79 15.72
CA ALA A 406 19.52 18.14 16.14
C ALA A 406 20.83 18.63 15.50
N GLN A 407 21.72 17.70 15.10
CA GLN A 407 23.03 18.00 14.51
C GLN A 407 23.13 17.55 13.05
N LYS A 408 22.42 16.47 12.71
CA LYS A 408 22.42 15.91 11.36
C LYS A 408 21.08 15.31 10.98
N ASN A 409 20.76 15.37 9.69
CA ASN A 409 19.70 14.56 9.09
C ASN A 409 20.30 13.28 8.51
N VAL A 410 19.56 12.18 8.59
CA VAL A 410 19.96 10.88 8.02
C VAL A 410 18.89 10.40 7.04
N TYR A 411 19.34 9.96 5.87
CA TYR A 411 18.48 9.43 4.80
C TYR A 411 18.90 7.99 4.50
N ARG A 412 17.97 7.06 4.53
CA ARG A 412 18.23 5.62 4.29
C ARG A 412 17.28 5.08 3.24
N PHE A 413 17.82 4.54 2.16
CA PHE A 413 16.98 3.82 1.20
C PHE A 413 16.82 2.37 1.68
N ILE A 414 15.59 1.94 1.93
CA ILE A 414 15.27 0.65 2.53
C ILE A 414 14.52 -0.21 1.52
N SER A 415 14.97 -1.45 1.37
CA SER A 415 14.37 -2.40 0.44
C SER A 415 12.99 -2.89 0.92
N LEU A 416 12.08 -3.00 -0.04
CA LEU A 416 10.75 -3.63 0.08
C LEU A 416 10.69 -5.00 -0.62
N GLU A 417 11.80 -5.47 -1.18
CA GLU A 417 11.86 -6.79 -1.84
C GLU A 417 11.67 -7.91 -0.81
N LEU A 418 10.88 -8.94 -1.12
CA LEU A 418 10.49 -9.97 -0.13
C LEU A 418 11.66 -10.61 0.61
N LEU A 419 12.78 -10.86 -0.08
CA LEU A 419 13.96 -11.52 0.51
C LEU A 419 14.90 -10.54 1.22
N GLU A 420 14.73 -9.23 1.02
CA GLU A 420 15.58 -8.17 1.58
C GLU A 420 14.76 -7.12 2.35
N SER A 421 13.51 -7.42 2.69
CA SER A 421 12.58 -6.45 3.26
C SER A 421 13.12 -5.88 4.56
N GLY A 422 13.21 -4.55 4.65
CA GLY A 422 13.78 -3.85 5.79
C GLY A 422 15.31 -3.70 5.76
N ARG A 423 16.00 -4.22 4.74
CA ARG A 423 17.44 -4.03 4.56
C ARG A 423 17.73 -2.60 4.11
N GLU A 424 18.63 -1.92 4.82
CA GLU A 424 19.24 -0.67 4.37
C GLU A 424 20.14 -0.95 3.16
N ILE A 425 19.85 -0.30 2.03
CA ILE A 425 20.61 -0.41 0.79
C ILE A 425 21.72 0.64 0.77
N VAL A 426 21.38 1.88 1.11
CA VAL A 426 22.33 3.01 1.15
C VAL A 426 21.90 4.02 2.22
N ARG A 427 22.88 4.78 2.73
CA ARG A 427 22.71 5.78 3.78
C ARG A 427 23.47 7.07 3.45
N TYR A 428 22.82 8.20 3.67
CA TYR A 428 23.39 9.53 3.54
C TYR A 428 23.22 10.31 4.84
N GLU A 429 24.20 11.14 5.17
CA GLU A 429 24.17 12.01 6.34
C GLU A 429 24.43 13.46 5.93
N GLN A 430 23.69 14.38 6.55
CA GLN A 430 23.76 15.82 6.29
C GLN A 430 23.92 16.57 7.60
N GLU A 431 25.04 17.25 7.78
CA GLU A 431 25.27 18.15 8.92
C GLU A 431 24.45 19.45 8.78
N LEU A 432 23.96 19.97 9.91
CA LEU A 432 22.98 21.09 9.96
C LEU A 432 23.58 22.49 10.09
#